data_AF-A0AAD8C4P2-F1
#
_entry.id   AF-A0AAD8C4P2-F1
#
_cell.length_a   1.000
_cell.length_b   1.000
_cell.length_c   1.000
_cell.angle_alpha   90.00
_cell.angle_beta   90.00
_cell.angle_gamma   90.00
#
_symmetry.space_group_name_H-M   'P 1'
#
loop_
_entity.id
_entity.type
_entity.pdbx_description
1 polymer ?
#
loop_
_entity_poly.entity_id
_entity_poly.type
_entity_poly.pdbx_seq_one_letter_code
_entity_poly.pdbx_strand_id
1 'polypeptide(L)'
;WLLGPIFIGYVIDGFCTIWDVTCGKRGRCLLYDNDVFRVKLHGYSATSLACSFVVLLIACIYARCTGYLDEKDQKKKNTPIRVPFI
;
A
#
# COMPACT_ATOMS: atom_id res chain seq x y z
N TRP A 1 3.69 -6.29 -14.09
CA TRP A 1 2.39 -6.97 -14.15
C TRP A 1 2.44 -8.47 -13.83
N LEU A 2 3.55 -9.19 -14.06
CA LEU A 2 3.66 -10.63 -13.72
C LEU A 2 3.87 -10.94 -12.22
N LEU A 3 4.47 -10.03 -11.44
CA LEU A 3 4.74 -10.29 -10.01
C LEU A 3 3.47 -10.26 -9.15
N GLY A 4 2.43 -9.53 -9.57
CA GLY A 4 1.19 -9.38 -8.81
C GLY A 4 0.51 -10.73 -8.51
N PRO A 5 0.21 -11.55 -9.54
CA PRO A 5 -0.39 -12.87 -9.34
C PRO A 5 0.44 -13.81 -8.47
N ILE A 6 1.77 -13.81 -8.60
CA ILE A 6 2.68 -14.67 -7.82
C ILE A 6 2.64 -14.26 -6.35
N PHE A 7 2.76 -12.96 -6.08
CA PHE A 7 2.76 -12.44 -4.72
C PHE A 7 1.40 -12.64 -4.04
N ILE A 8 0.31 -12.33 -4.73
CA ILE A 8 -1.05 -12.54 -4.22
C ILE A 8 -1.31 -14.04 -3.99
N GLY A 9 -0.85 -14.91 -4.89
CA GLY A 9 -0.93 -16.37 -4.70
C GLY A 9 -0.22 -16.83 -3.43
N TYR A 10 0.99 -16.36 -3.18
CA TYR A 10 1.72 -16.67 -1.93
C TYR A 10 0.99 -16.18 -0.68
N VAL A 11 0.44 -14.96 -0.72
CA VAL A 11 -0.34 -14.41 0.39
C VAL A 11 -1.59 -15.24 0.63
N ILE A 12 -2.31 -15.63 -0.43
CA ILE A 12 -3.52 -16.45 -0.36
C ILE A 12 -3.22 -17.83 0.22
N ASP A 13 -2.14 -18.48 -0.25
CA ASP A 13 -1.68 -19.77 0.27
C ASP A 13 -1.38 -19.71 1.78
N GLY A 14 -0.98 -18.55 2.31
CA GLY A 14 -0.81 -18.32 3.74
C GLY A 14 -2.09 -18.44 4.59
N PHE A 15 -3.28 -18.48 3.98
CA PHE A 15 -4.57 -18.64 4.65
C PHE A 15 -5.17 -20.03 4.52
N CYS A 16 -4.42 -20.99 3.98
CA CYS A 16 -4.92 -22.34 3.81
C CYS A 16 -5.09 -23.04 5.16
N THR A 17 -6.30 -23.54 5.42
CA THR A 17 -6.62 -24.31 6.63
C THR A 17 -6.27 -25.79 6.43
N ILE A 18 -6.52 -26.33 5.23
CA ILE A 18 -6.29 -27.74 4.91
C ILE A 18 -5.54 -27.86 3.59
N TRP A 19 -4.35 -28.44 3.66
CA TRP A 19 -3.51 -28.75 2.49
C TRP A 19 -3.85 -30.11 1.90
N ASP A 20 -3.86 -30.19 0.58
CA ASP A 20 -3.80 -31.47 -0.11
C ASP A 20 -2.43 -32.12 0.12
N VAL A 21 -2.42 -33.43 0.32
CA VAL A 21 -1.18 -34.19 0.51
C VAL A 21 -1.22 -35.40 -0.40
N THR A 22 -0.49 -35.31 -1.50
CA THR A 22 -0.37 -36.39 -2.47
C THR A 22 1.05 -36.92 -2.47
N CYS A 23 1.21 -38.24 -2.33
CA CYS A 23 2.52 -38.90 -2.23
C CYS A 23 3.43 -38.30 -1.12
N GLY A 24 2.84 -37.87 0.01
CA GLY A 24 3.57 -37.29 1.13
C GLY A 24 4.11 -35.86 0.91
N LYS A 25 3.72 -35.20 -0.19
CA LYS A 25 4.09 -33.81 -0.47
C LYS A 25 2.88 -32.88 -0.41
N ARG A 26 3.10 -31.66 0.07
CA ARG A 26 2.10 -30.59 0.09
C ARG A 26 1.75 -30.17 -1.34
N GLY A 27 0.48 -30.30 -1.68
CA GLY A 27 -0.10 -29.91 -2.96
C GLY A 27 -0.82 -28.57 -2.89
N ARG A 28 -1.99 -28.49 -3.52
CA ARG A 28 -2.86 -27.30 -3.49
C ARG A 28 -3.55 -27.15 -2.13
N CYS A 29 -4.05 -25.96 -1.84
CA CYS A 29 -4.98 -25.81 -0.73
C CYS A 29 -6.37 -26.37 -1.09
N LEU A 30 -6.98 -27.12 -0.17
CA LEU A 30 -8.33 -27.68 -0.33
C LEU A 30 -9.41 -26.78 0.29
N LEU A 31 -9.08 -26.14 1.42
CA LEU A 31 -10.04 -25.33 2.17
C LEU A 31 -9.39 -24.03 2.66
N TYR A 32 -10.02 -22.93 2.29
CA TYR A 32 -9.71 -21.59 2.79
C TYR A 32 -10.79 -21.13 3.77
N ASP A 33 -10.38 -20.58 4.90
CA ASP A 33 -11.29 -19.94 5.84
C ASP A 33 -11.61 -18.51 5.38
N ASN A 34 -12.86 -18.26 4.98
CA ASN A 34 -13.30 -16.98 4.45
C ASN A 34 -13.35 -15.86 5.50
N ASP A 35 -13.58 -16.19 6.77
CA ASP A 35 -13.68 -15.20 7.84
C ASP A 35 -12.30 -14.66 8.19
N VAL A 36 -11.33 -15.57 8.32
CA VAL A 36 -9.91 -15.21 8.51
C VAL A 36 -9.38 -14.49 7.27
N PHE A 37 -9.72 -14.97 6.07
CA PHE A 37 -9.30 -14.34 4.82
C PHE A 37 -9.74 -12.88 4.74
N ARG A 38 -11.01 -12.60 5.05
CA ARG A 38 -11.57 -11.24 5.01
C ARG A 38 -10.83 -10.30 5.95
N VAL A 39 -10.68 -10.70 7.21
CA VAL A 39 -10.02 -9.86 8.23
C VAL A 39 -8.57 -9.59 7.85
N LYS A 40 -7.84 -10.61 7.38
CA LYS A 40 -6.42 -10.44 7.02
C LYS A 40 -6.24 -9.62 5.75
N LEU A 41 -7.07 -9.81 4.72
CA LEU A 41 -7.01 -9.01 3.50
C LEU A 41 -7.27 -7.52 3.77
N HIS A 42 -8.32 -7.22 4.55
CA HIS A 42 -8.59 -5.85 4.98
C HIS A 42 -7.50 -5.32 5.91
N GLY A 43 -6.93 -6.19 6.77
CA GLY A 43 -5.78 -5.88 7.61
C GLY A 43 -4.57 -5.43 6.80
N TYR A 44 -4.13 -6.21 5.79
CA TYR A 44 -3.02 -5.82 4.90
C TYR A 44 -3.29 -4.49 4.18
N SER A 45 -4.52 -4.29 3.72
CA SER A 45 -4.91 -3.05 3.05
C SER A 45 -4.84 -1.86 4.01
N ALA A 46 -5.36 -2.01 5.23
CA ALA A 46 -5.29 -0.97 6.27
C ALA A 46 -3.85 -0.68 6.69
N THR A 47 -3.02 -1.71 6.88
CA THR A 47 -1.60 -1.55 7.23
C THR A 47 -0.82 -0.83 6.13
N SER A 48 -1.02 -1.19 4.86
CA SER A 48 -0.33 -0.52 3.74
C SER A 48 -0.73 0.95 3.63
N LEU A 49 -2.00 1.27 3.84
CA LEU A 49 -2.48 2.66 3.90
C LEU A 49 -1.88 3.42 5.09
N ALA A 50 -1.86 2.80 6.28
CA ALA A 50 -1.28 3.41 7.47
C ALA A 50 0.22 3.68 7.31
N CYS A 51 0.99 2.72 6.77
CA CYS A 51 2.40 2.91 6.44
C CYS A 51 2.60 4.06 5.44
N SER A 52 1.78 4.12 4.39
CA SER A 52 1.82 5.20 3.41
C SER A 52 1.56 6.56 4.06
N PHE A 53 0.56 6.64 4.94
CA PHE A 53 0.25 7.85 5.69
C PHE A 53 1.40 8.28 6.60
N VAL A 54 2.02 7.34 7.33
CA VAL A 54 3.18 7.64 8.19
C VAL A 54 4.36 8.16 7.38
N VAL A 55 4.69 7.54 6.25
CA VAL A 55 5.77 8.02 5.35
C VAL A 55 5.46 9.42 4.84
N LEU A 56 4.22 9.69 4.44
CA LEU A 56 3.79 11.02 4.02
C LEU A 56 3.88 12.04 5.15
N LEU A 57 3.49 11.69 6.37
CA LEU A 57 3.63 12.55 7.53
C LEU A 57 5.10 12.88 7.81
N ILE A 58 5.98 11.88 7.78
CA ILE A 58 7.43 12.08 7.97
C ILE A 58 7.98 13.00 6.88
N ALA A 59 7.65 12.74 5.62
CA ALA A 59 8.07 13.59 4.50
C ALA A 59 7.55 15.03 4.62
N CYS A 60 6.31 15.21 5.05
CA CYS A 60 5.72 16.52 5.33
C CYS A 60 6.46 17.23 6.47
N ILE A 61 6.71 16.56 7.59
CA ILE A 61 7.45 17.13 8.73
C ILE A 61 8.84 17.53 8.27
N TYR A 62 9.55 16.65 7.57
CA TYR A 62 10.87 16.93 7.02
C TYR A 62 10.86 18.17 6.12
N ALA A 63 9.92 18.24 5.17
CA ALA A 63 9.81 19.37 4.24
C ALA A 63 9.46 20.71 4.93
N ARG A 64 8.74 20.65 6.06
CA ARG A 64 8.46 21.83 6.91
C ARG A 64 9.69 22.24 7.71
N CYS A 65 10.40 21.29 8.32
CA CYS A 65 11.62 21.57 9.07
C CYS A 65 12.73 22.17 8.19
N THR A 66 12.82 21.78 6.91
CA THR A 66 13.81 22.35 5.98
C THR A 66 13.35 23.65 5.33
N GLY A 67 12.17 24.18 5.65
CA GLY A 67 11.62 25.41 5.05
C GLY A 67 11.35 25.32 3.54
N TYR A 68 11.38 24.11 2.96
CA TYR A 68 11.25 23.90 1.51
C TYR A 68 9.85 24.27 1.00
N LEU A 69 8.83 24.07 1.84
CA LEU A 69 7.46 24.44 1.52
C LEU A 69 7.24 25.95 1.61
N ASP A 70 7.83 26.62 2.60
CA ASP A 70 7.76 28.08 2.73
C ASP A 70 8.38 28.81 1.53
N GLU A 71 9.54 28.35 1.04
CA GLU A 71 10.16 28.91 -0.18
C GLU A 71 9.26 28.74 -1.42
N LYS A 72 8.62 27.57 -1.57
CA LYS A 72 7.68 27.31 -2.67
C LYS A 72 6.41 28.15 -2.57
N ASP A 73 5.84 28.31 -1.37
CA ASP A 73 4.65 29.12 -1.14
C ASP A 73 4.94 30.61 -1.42
N GLN A 74 6.12 31.12 -1.04
CA GLN A 74 6.56 32.48 -1.39
C GLN A 74 6.76 32.64 -2.90
N LYS A 75 7.45 31.70 -3.57
CA LYS A 75 7.67 31.73 -5.02
C LYS A 75 6.36 31.67 -5.81
N LYS A 76 5.37 30.91 -5.34
CA LYS A 76 4.04 30.81 -5.96
C LYS A 76 3.24 32.11 -5.81
N LYS A 77 3.33 32.80 -4.66
CA LYS A 77 2.72 34.12 -4.47
C LYS A 77 3.38 35.21 -5.31
N ASN A 78 4.70 35.16 -5.44
CA ASN A 78 5.47 36.16 -6.20
C ASN A 78 5.46 35.92 -7.72
N THR A 79 4.95 34.78 -8.17
CA THR A 79 4.73 34.54 -9.60
C THR A 79 3.44 35.27 -9.99
N PRO A 80 3.48 36.28 -10.86
CA PRO A 80 2.25 36.92 -11.33
C PRO A 80 1.40 35.85 -12.01
N ILE A 81 0.18 35.65 -11.51
CA ILE A 81 -0.82 34.79 -12.14
C ILE A 81 -1.12 35.43 -13.50
N ARG A 82 -0.48 34.90 -14.55
CA ARG A 82 -0.75 35.29 -15.93
C ARG A 82 -2.06 34.59 -16.31
N VAL A 83 -3.19 35.15 -15.89
CA VAL A 83 -4.49 34.75 -16.44
C VAL A 83 -4.43 35.02 -17.94
N PRO A 84 -4.74 34.03 -18.80
CA PRO A 84 -4.99 34.34 -20.19
C PRO A 84 -6.21 35.26 -20.22
N PHE A 85 -5.95 36.54 -20.47
CA PHE A 85 -6.98 37.54 -20.72
C PHE A 85 -7.60 37.18 -22.08
N ILE A 86 -8.76 36.54 -22.03
CA ILE A 86 -9.69 36.42 -23.16
C ILE A 86 -10.59 37.66 -23.15
#